data_AF-A0A351A5S3-F1
#
_entry.id   AF-A0A351A5S3-F1
#
_cell.length_a   1.000
_cell.length_b   1.000
_cell.length_c   1.000
_cell.angle_alpha   90.00
_cell.angle_beta   90.00
_cell.angle_gamma   90.00
#
_symmetry.space_group_name_H-M   'P 1'
#
loop_
_entity.id
_entity.type
_entity.pdbx_description
1 polymer ?
#
loop_
_entity_poly.entity_id
_entity_poly.type
_entity_poly.pdbx_seq_one_letter_code
_entity_poly.pdbx_strand_id
1 'polypeptide(L)' 'MNSSSTSADPARSFLSVDTARAAILDSLSPLCGWEKVAVRAALGRVLRTDVIAPYNV' A
#
# COMPACT_ATOMS: atom_id res chain seq x y z
N MET A 1 -21.92 1.83 -40.32
CA MET A 1 -21.63 2.06 -38.90
C MET A 1 -21.76 0.71 -38.19
N ASN A 2 -20.66 0.05 -37.85
CA ASN A 2 -20.69 -1.24 -37.16
C ASN A 2 -20.22 -1.05 -35.72
N SER A 3 -21.16 -1.04 -34.78
CA SER A 3 -20.88 -1.05 -33.35
C SER A 3 -20.38 -2.45 -32.99
N SER A 4 -19.07 -2.58 -32.82
CA SER A 4 -18.45 -3.77 -32.24
C SER A 4 -18.92 -3.89 -30.78
N SER A 5 -19.94 -4.71 -30.53
CA SER A 5 -20.30 -5.13 -29.18
C SER A 5 -19.15 -5.96 -28.62
N THR A 6 -18.33 -5.38 -27.75
CA THR A 6 -17.39 -6.15 -26.93
C THR A 6 -18.22 -7.05 -26.02
N SER A 7 -18.44 -8.30 -26.44
CA SER A 7 -18.95 -9.34 -25.56
C SER A 7 -17.94 -9.51 -24.43
N ALA A 8 -18.28 -9.02 -23.24
CA ALA A 8 -17.56 -9.37 -22.02
C ALA A 8 -17.71 -10.88 -21.82
N ASP A 9 -16.68 -11.63 -22.24
CA ASP A 9 -16.58 -13.09 -22.09
C ASP A 9 -16.63 -13.43 -20.59
N PRO A 10 -17.41 -14.45 -20.15
CA PRO A 10 -17.73 -14.72 -18.75
C PRO A 10 -16.58 -15.38 -17.97
N ALA A 11 -15.33 -15.23 -18.43
CA ALA A 11 -14.16 -15.29 -17.57
C ALA A 11 -14.11 -14.06 -16.65
N ARG A 12 -15.21 -13.77 -15.93
CA ARG A 12 -15.20 -12.89 -14.77
C ARG A 12 -14.09 -13.42 -13.88
N SER A 13 -12.96 -12.71 -13.87
CA SER A 13 -11.79 -13.06 -13.08
C SER A 13 -12.15 -12.88 -11.62
N PHE A 14 -12.81 -13.90 -11.05
CA PHE A 14 -13.14 -13.96 -9.64
C PHE A 14 -11.85 -14.32 -8.89
N LEU A 15 -11.01 -13.31 -8.67
CA LEU A 15 -9.92 -13.43 -7.73
C LEU A 15 -10.48 -13.59 -6.33
N SER A 16 -9.89 -14.49 -5.55
CA SER A 16 -10.13 -14.49 -4.11
C SER A 16 -9.70 -13.14 -3.53
N VAL A 17 -10.32 -12.73 -2.42
CA VAL A 17 -9.96 -11.48 -1.74
C VAL A 17 -8.46 -11.45 -1.42
N ASP A 18 -7.90 -12.58 -1.00
CA ASP A 18 -6.47 -12.70 -0.67
C ASP A 18 -5.59 -12.52 -1.91
N THR A 19 -5.94 -13.15 -3.03
CA THR A 19 -5.19 -13.02 -4.29
C THR A 19 -5.26 -11.59 -4.83
N ALA A 20 -6.43 -10.96 -4.78
CA ALA A 20 -6.58 -9.57 -5.19
C ALA A 20 -5.78 -8.63 -4.28
N ARG A 21 -5.81 -8.85 -2.96
CA ARG A 21 -5.06 -8.03 -1.99
C ARG A 21 -3.56 -8.17 -2.18
N ALA A 22 -3.05 -9.38 -2.42
CA ALA A 22 -1.64 -9.62 -2.71
C ALA A 22 -1.21 -8.88 -3.98
N ALA A 23 -1.95 -9.03 -5.08
CA ALA A 23 -1.63 -8.37 -6.34
C ALA A 23 -1.62 -6.83 -6.23
N ILE A 24 -2.54 -6.26 -5.45
CA ILE A 24 -2.54 -4.81 -5.17
C ILE A 24 -1.30 -4.41 -4.38
N LEU A 25 -0.99 -5.12 -3.27
CA LEU A 25 0.16 -4.78 -2.43
C LEU A 25 1.49 -4.93 -3.19
N ASP A 26 1.61 -5.95 -4.04
CA ASP A 26 2.80 -6.18 -4.88
C ASP A 26 3.02 -5.06 -5.91
N SER A 27 1.95 -4.37 -6.32
CA SER A 27 2.04 -3.25 -7.26
C SER A 27 2.46 -1.92 -6.62
N LEU A 28 2.44 -1.85 -5.29
CA LEU A 28 2.71 -0.63 -4.54
C LEU A 28 4.14 -0.61 -4.01
N SER A 29 4.75 0.58 -3.99
CA SER A 29 6.00 0.82 -3.28
C SER A 29 5.75 1.64 -2.01
N PRO A 30 6.49 1.38 -0.92
CA PRO A 30 6.44 2.24 0.26
C PRO A 30 6.85 3.68 -0.07
N LEU A 31 6.27 4.65 0.65
CA LEU A 31 6.65 6.05 0.51
C LEU A 31 8.08 6.29 1.05
N CYS A 32 8.95 6.88 0.23
CA CYS A 32 10.34 7.18 0.61
C CYS A 32 10.51 8.55 1.29
N GLY A 33 9.52 9.44 1.17
CA GLY A 33 9.55 10.78 1.75
C GLY A 33 9.43 10.73 3.27
N TRP A 34 10.14 11.64 3.96
CA TRP A 34 10.10 11.73 5.41
C TRP A 34 10.25 13.18 5.88
N GLU A 35 9.80 13.43 7.11
CA GLU A 35 9.94 14.71 7.79
C GLU A 35 10.27 14.49 9.27
N LYS A 36 10.77 15.54 9.92
CA LYS A 36 10.94 15.55 11.38
C LYS A 36 9.72 16.21 12.01
N VAL A 37 9.12 15.54 12.99
CA VAL A 37 8.00 16.06 13.75
C VAL A 37 8.26 16.00 15.24
N ALA A 38 7.62 16.88 16.00
CA ALA A 38 7.65 16.82 17.46
C ALA A 38 6.92 15.55 17.94
N VAL A 39 7.41 14.92 19.01
CA VAL A 39 6.89 13.65 19.56
C VAL A 39 5.39 13.73 19.86
N ARG A 40 4.92 14.86 20.42
CA ARG A 40 3.49 15.08 20.71
C ARG A 40 2.57 15.02 19.48
N ALA A 41 3.11 15.19 18.29
CA ALA A 41 2.40 15.12 17.01
C ALA A 41 2.74 13.85 16.21
N ALA A 42 3.48 12.91 16.80
CA ALA A 42 3.97 11.71 16.12
C ALA A 42 3.01 10.51 16.17
N LEU A 43 1.93 10.58 16.98
CA LEU A 43 0.97 9.50 17.11
C LEU A 43 0.34 9.15 15.75
N GLY A 44 0.36 7.85 15.39
CA GLY A 44 -0.17 7.35 14.13
C GLY A 44 0.76 7.47 12.92
N ARG A 45 2.00 7.97 13.10
CA ARG A 45 3.03 8.00 12.05
C ARG A 45 3.91 6.75 12.08
N VAL A 46 4.56 6.49 10.95
CA VAL A 46 5.53 5.38 10.80
C VAL A 46 6.95 5.92 10.95
N LEU A 47 7.76 5.24 11.75
CA LEU A 47 9.17 5.57 11.90
C LEU A 47 9.92 5.23 10.61
N ARG A 48 10.73 6.17 10.14
CA ARG A 48 11.59 5.97 8.96
C ARG A 48 12.76 5.01 9.26
N THR A 49 13.30 5.10 10.47
CA THR A 49 14.51 4.38 10.90
C THR A 49 14.32 3.89 12.32
N ASP A 50 15.10 2.89 12.70
CA ASP A 50 15.14 2.37 14.05
C ASP A 50 15.49 3.46 15.07
N VAL A 51 14.90 3.35 16.26
CA VAL A 51 15.17 4.25 17.39
C VAL A 51 16.16 3.55 18.31
N ILE A 52 17.37 4.10 18.38
CA ILE A 52 18.43 3.60 19.25
C ILE A 52 18.46 4.45 20.53
N ALA A 53 18.39 3.78 21.68
CA ALA A 53 18.46 4.46 22.97
C ALA A 53 19.84 5.14 23.13
N PRO A 54 19.88 6.44 23.46
CA PRO A 54 21.14 7.15 23.63
C PRO A 54 21.83 6.84 24.97
N TYR A 55 21.08 6.30 25.95
CA TYR A 55 21.55 6.02 27.30
C TYR A 55 20.99 4.68 27.80
N ASN A 56 21.70 4.06 28.75
CA ASN A 56 21.19 2.91 29.49
C ASN A 56 20.11 3.39 30.46
N VAL A 57 18.97 2.68 30.48
CA VAL A 57 17.82 2.96 31.33
C VAL A 57 17.39 1.71 32.08
#